data_AF-A0A090MMW4-F1
#
_entry.id   AF-A0A090MMW4-F1
#
_cell.length_a   1.000
_cell.length_b   1.000
_cell.length_c   1.000
_cell.angle_alpha   90.00
_cell.angle_beta   90.00
_cell.angle_gamma   90.00
#
_symmetry.space_group_name_H-M   'P 1'
#
loop_
_entity.id
_entity.type
_entity.pdbx_description
1 polymer ?
#
loop_
_entity_poly.entity_id
_entity_poly.type
_entity_poly.pdbx_seq_one_letter_code
_entity_poly.pdbx_strand_id
1 'polypeptide(L)' 'MPRKLIEFDEDTLQKLTMLGRDRMATFQELADEAFADLLKKHGVPVDLKDALRKSAKPTQKTRRPRS' A
#
# COMPACT_ATOMS: atom_id res chain seq x y z
N MET A 1 10.91 14.46 1.98
CA MET A 1 9.49 14.09 1.82
C MET A 1 8.61 15.13 2.49
N PRO A 2 7.42 15.45 1.98
CA PRO A 2 6.52 16.40 2.63
C PRO A 2 6.09 15.89 4.01
N ARG A 3 6.04 16.77 5.02
CA ARG A 3 5.58 16.41 6.36
C ARG A 3 4.05 16.43 6.39
N LYS A 4 3.44 15.34 6.85
CA LYS A 4 2.01 15.22 7.11
C LYS A 4 1.81 14.86 8.57
N LEU A 5 0.78 15.44 9.20
CA LEU A 5 0.37 15.10 10.56
C LEU A 5 -0.86 14.20 10.45
N ILE A 6 -0.86 13.09 11.17
CA ILE A 6 -1.97 12.14 11.27
C ILE A 6 -2.27 12.01 12.77
N GLU A 7 -3.51 12.28 13.12
CA GLU A 7 -3.99 12.10 14.49
C GLU A 7 -4.38 10.63 14.70
N PHE A 8 -4.00 10.10 15.86
CA PHE A 8 -4.41 8.80 16.34
C PHE A 8 -5.06 9.00 17.70
N ASP A 9 -6.15 8.27 17.96
CA ASP A 9 -6.62 8.12 19.33
C ASP A 9 -5.60 7.33 20.16
N GLU A 10 -5.65 7.51 21.48
CA GLU A 10 -4.69 6.95 22.42
C GLU A 10 -4.66 5.41 22.36
N ASP A 11 -5.83 4.76 22.26
CA ASP A 11 -5.95 3.31 22.20
C ASP A 11 -5.30 2.75 20.92
N THR A 12 -5.56 3.39 19.77
CA THR A 12 -4.95 3.00 18.49
C THR A 12 -3.45 3.18 18.53
N LEU A 13 -2.95 4.30 19.06
CA LEU A 13 -1.51 4.54 19.16
C LEU A 13 -0.82 3.50 20.07
N GLN A 14 -1.44 3.16 21.20
CA GLN A 14 -0.93 2.13 22.11
C GLN A 14 -0.86 0.77 21.41
N LYS A 15 -1.91 0.37 20.69
CA LYS A 15 -1.94 -0.89 19.92
C LYS A 15 -0.88 -0.93 18.84
N LEU A 16 -0.69 0.16 18.09
CA LEU A 16 0.36 0.26 17.07
C LEU A 16 1.76 0.18 17.67
N THR A 17 1.97 0.79 18.84
CA THR A 17 3.24 0.73 19.56
C THR A 17 3.55 -0.68 20.06
N MET A 18 2.55 -1.39 20.61
CA MET A 18 2.71 -2.78 21.02
C MET A 18 2.99 -3.69 19.83
N LEU A 19 2.24 -3.53 18.74
CA LEU A 19 2.45 -4.30 17.50
C LEU A 19 3.87 -4.12 16.95
N GLY A 20 4.41 -2.90 16.99
CA GLY A 20 5.79 -2.63 16.58
C GLY A 20 6.80 -3.38 17.44
N ARG A 21 6.62 -3.39 18.76
CA ARG A 21 7.48 -4.15 19.67
C ARG A 21 7.41 -5.65 19.40
N ASP A 22 6.20 -6.19 19.25
CA ASP A 22 5.99 -7.63 19.04
C ASP A 22 6.60 -8.12 17.71
N ARG A 23 6.57 -7.27 16.68
CA ARG A 23 7.16 -7.58 15.36
C ARG A 23 8.63 -7.17 15.23
N MET A 24 9.23 -6.56 16.24
CA MET A 24 10.54 -5.90 16.16
C MET A 24 10.62 -4.92 14.98
N ALA A 25 9.54 -4.19 14.72
CA ALA A 25 9.41 -3.24 13.64
C ALA A 25 9.21 -1.82 14.18
N THR A 26 9.71 -0.84 13.44
CA THR A 26 9.44 0.56 13.71
C THR A 26 8.01 0.92 13.29
N PHE A 27 7.46 1.97 13.89
CA PHE A 27 6.15 2.51 13.48
C PHE A 27 6.12 2.88 11.99
N GLN A 28 7.24 3.36 11.45
CA GLN A 28 7.35 3.71 10.04
C GLN A 28 7.23 2.48 9.13
N GLU A 29 7.89 1.38 9.47
CA GLU A 29 7.78 0.12 8.70
C GLU A 29 6.36 -0.44 8.73
N LEU A 30 5.68 -0.36 9.88
CA LEU A 30 4.26 -0.73 9.97
C LEU A 30 3.37 0.15 9.08
N ALA A 31 3.66 1.45 9.05
CA ALA A 31 2.91 2.40 8.21
C ALA A 31 3.16 2.12 6.71
N ASP A 32 4.42 1.88 6.32
CA ASP A 32 4.79 1.57 4.94
C ASP A 32 4.12 0.26 4.47
N GLU A 33 4.09 -0.77 5.31
CA GLU A 33 3.36 -2.04 5.04
C GLU A 33 1.85 -1.79 4.87
N ALA A 34 1.23 -1.09 5.83
CA ALA A 34 -0.21 -0.82 5.82
C ALA A 34 -0.62 0.04 4.61
N PHE A 35 0.15 1.07 4.27
CA PHE A 35 -0.12 1.89 3.10
C PHE A 35 0.12 1.13 1.80
N ALA A 36 1.17 0.32 1.71
CA ALA A 36 1.41 -0.50 0.52
C ALA A 36 0.23 -1.46 0.27
N ASP A 37 -0.26 -2.12 1.32
CA ASP A 37 -1.38 -3.05 1.19
C ASP A 37 -2.70 -2.35 0.87
N LEU A 38 -2.94 -1.17 1.45
CA LEU A 38 -4.08 -0.31 1.09
C LEU A 38 -4.03 0.08 -0.39
N LEU A 39 -2.89 0.61 -0.85
CA LEU A 39 -2.72 1.05 -2.24
C LEU A 39 -2.85 -0.12 -3.23
N LYS A 40 -2.28 -1.28 -2.93
CA LYS A 40 -2.44 -2.50 -3.74
C LYS A 40 -3.90 -2.91 -3.87
N LYS A 41 -4.66 -2.92 -2.77
CA LYS A 41 -6.09 -3.26 -2.75
C LYS A 41 -6.92 -2.34 -3.64
N HIS A 42 -6.54 -1.06 -3.76
CA HIS A 42 -7.20 -0.08 -4.61
C HIS A 42 -6.60 0.03 -6.03
N GLY A 43 -5.66 -0.85 -6.39
CA GLY A 43 -5.07 -0.86 -7.71
C GLY A 43 -4.08 0.28 -7.97
N VAL A 44 -3.63 0.99 -6.93
CA VAL A 44 -2.58 2.00 -7.03
C VAL A 44 -1.22 1.31 -7.02
N PRO A 45 -0.30 1.62 -7.95
CA PRO A 45 1.05 1.08 -7.92
C PRO A 45 1.82 1.64 -6.71
N VAL A 46 2.47 0.78 -5.93
CA VAL A 46 3.20 1.14 -4.70
C VAL A 46 4.68 1.43 -4.93
N ASP A 47 5.23 0.98 -6.06
CA ASP A 47 6.61 1.19 -6.45
C ASP A 47 6.68 1.55 -7.95
N LEU A 48 7.75 2.25 -8.35
CA LEU A 48 8.03 2.61 -9.75
C LEU A 48 8.05 1.36 -10.65
N LYS A 49 8.57 0.24 -10.15
CA LYS A 49 8.59 -1.03 -10.87
C LYS A 49 7.19 -1.58 -11.13
N ASP A 50 6.28 -1.45 -10.16
CA ASP A 50 4.87 -1.86 -10.31
C ASP A 50 4.10 -0.91 -11.22
N ALA A 51 4.39 0.39 -11.16
CA ALA A 51 3.82 1.38 -12.08
C ALA A 51 4.22 1.07 -13.53
N LEU A 52 5.51 0.81 -13.77
CA LEU A 52 6.03 0.44 -15.08
C LEU A 52 5.41 -0.87 -15.60
N ARG A 53 5.26 -1.89 -14.75
CA ARG A 53 4.59 -3.15 -15.13
C ARG A 53 3.12 -2.95 -15.50
N LYS A 54 2.38 -2.08 -14.80
CA LYS A 54 0.98 -1.79 -15.12
C LYS A 54 0.86 -1.02 -16.43
N SER A 55 1.71 -0.03 -16.67
CA SER A 55 1.72 0.75 -17.92
C SER A 55 2.15 -0.09 -19.13
N ALA A 56 3.03 -1.07 -18.93
CA ALA A 56 3.52 -1.95 -19.99
C ALA A 56 2.58 -3.15 -20.27
N LYS A 57 1.54 -3.39 -19.46
CA LYS A 57 0.59 -4.48 -19.73
C LYS A 57 -0.27 -4.10 -20.95
N PRO A 58 -0.16 -4.82 -22.08
CA PRO A 58 -1.06 -4.58 -23.20
C PRO A 58 -2.49 -4.88 -22.73
N THR A 59 -3.39 -3.93 -22.97
CA THR A 59 -4.82 -4.16 -22.75
C THR A 59 -5.20 -5.36 -23.60
N GLN A 60 -5.53 -6.47 -22.96
CA GLN A 60 -5.99 -7.65 -23.68
C GLN A 60 -7.33 -7.28 -24.30
N LYS A 61 -7.28 -6.76 -25.53
CA LYS A 61 -8.45 -6.46 -26.34
C LYS A 61 -9.28 -7.74 -26.37
N THR A 62 -10.46 -7.62 -25.78
CA THR A 62 -11.58 -8.54 -25.84
C THR A 62 -11.66 -9.15 -27.24
N ARG A 63 -11.23 -10.41 -27.39
CA ARG A 63 -11.50 -11.18 -28.61
C ARG A 63 -12.98 -11.55 -28.55
N ARG A 64 -13.84 -10.66 -29.02
CA ARG A 64 -15.21 -11.03 -29.41
C ARG A 64 -15.07 -12.02 -30.58
N PRO A 65 -15.62 -13.25 -30.48
CA PRO A 65 -15.67 -14.13 -31.62
C PRO A 65 -16.66 -13.52 -32.62
N ARG A 66 -16.22 -13.30 -33.86
CA ARG A 66 -17.14 -13.01 -34.96
C ARG A 66 -17.65 -14.35 -35.49
N SER A 67 -18.97 -14.45 -35.50
CA SER A 67 -19.84 -15.46 -36.10
C SER A 67 -19.53 -15.75 -37.55
#